data_AF-A0A8X6TC15-F1
#
_entry.id   AF-A0A8X6TC15-F1
#
_cell.length_a   1.000
_cell.length_b   1.000
_cell.length_c   1.000
_cell.angle_alpha   90.00
_cell.angle_beta   90.00
_cell.angle_gamma   90.00
#
_symmetry.space_group_name_H-M   'P 1'
#
loop_
_entity.id
_entity.type
_entity.pdbx_description
1 polymer ?
#
loop_
_entity_poly.entity_id
_entity_poly.type
_entity_poly.pdbx_seq_one_letter_code
_entity_poly.pdbx_strand_id
1 'polypeptide(L)'
;MVFLENLLRFLQKEFTKKVNYKMIFFELKQITQRGEHIVNFVVGLYLNDNDFIFEGCDTSDHICRYHLPLQHKRFMAIAHKMKGIDGPFILLWMLEH
;
A
#
# COMPACT_ATOMS: atom_id res chain seq x y z
N MET A 1 5.91 -18.18 3.26
CA MET A 1 7.19 -18.29 2.51
C MET A 1 7.04 -18.68 1.03
N VAL A 2 6.37 -19.77 0.66
CA VAL A 2 6.26 -20.24 -0.76
C VAL A 2 5.58 -19.24 -1.72
N PHE A 3 4.60 -18.47 -1.23
CA PHE A 3 3.89 -17.49 -2.06
C PHE A 3 4.78 -16.29 -2.45
N LEU A 4 5.63 -15.83 -1.54
CA LEU A 4 6.58 -14.73 -1.77
C LEU A 4 7.64 -15.11 -2.81
N GLU A 5 8.15 -16.34 -2.75
CA GLU A 5 9.16 -16.86 -3.68
C GLU A 5 8.63 -16.91 -5.12
N ASN A 6 7.36 -17.29 -5.28
CA ASN A 6 6.72 -17.34 -6.59
C ASN A 6 6.40 -15.95 -7.15
N LEU A 7 5.99 -15.00 -6.30
CA LEU A 7 5.77 -13.60 -6.69
C LEU A 7 7.09 -12.93 -7.14
N LEU A 8 8.18 -13.17 -6.40
CA LEU A 8 9.51 -12.65 -6.75
C LEU A 8 10.03 -13.21 -8.08
N ARG A 9 9.77 -14.48 -8.40
CA ARG A 9 10.12 -15.07 -9.70
C ARG A 9 9.40 -14.40 -10.88
N PHE A 10 8.15 -13.98 -10.70
CA PHE A 10 7.40 -13.27 -11.74
C PHE A 10 7.95 -11.86 -11.99
N LEU A 11 8.45 -11.19 -10.95
CA LEU A 11 9.04 -9.86 -11.03
C LEU A 11 10.49 -9.88 -11.57
N GLN A 12 11.18 -11.02 -11.50
CA GLN A 12 12.62 -11.14 -11.76
C GLN A 12 13.06 -11.08 -13.24
N LYS A 13 12.16 -10.87 -14.20
CA LYS A 13 12.60 -10.83 -15.61
C LYS A 13 13.23 -9.51 -16.05
N GLU A 14 13.02 -8.42 -15.32
CA GLU A 14 13.78 -7.18 -15.53
C GLU A 14 14.12 -6.48 -14.21
N PHE A 15 15.35 -5.95 -14.12
CA PHE A 15 15.98 -5.27 -12.99
C PHE A 15 16.62 -6.15 -11.92
N THR A 16 17.90 -6.42 -12.12
CA THR A 16 18.89 -6.63 -11.04
C THR A 16 19.15 -5.33 -10.29
N LYS A 17 18.12 -4.76 -9.67
CA LYS A 17 18.31 -3.78 -8.58
C LYS A 17 18.37 -4.56 -7.27
N LYS A 18 19.35 -4.22 -6.43
CA LYS A 18 19.55 -4.79 -5.08
C LYS A 18 18.19 -4.93 -4.38
N VAL A 19 17.83 -6.14 -3.92
CA VAL A 19 16.54 -6.40 -3.27
C VAL A 19 16.39 -5.47 -2.07
N ASN A 20 15.41 -4.57 -2.13
CA ASN A 20 15.07 -3.72 -1.00
C ASN A 20 14.07 -4.48 -0.14
N TYR A 21 14.53 -5.02 1.00
CA TYR A 21 13.66 -5.72 1.96
C TYR A 21 12.63 -4.82 2.64
N LYS A 22 12.67 -3.50 2.37
CA LYS A 22 11.69 -2.53 2.83
C LYS A 22 10.54 -2.43 1.84
N MET A 23 9.73 -3.48 1.74
CA MET A 23 8.52 -3.50 0.92
C MET A 23 7.29 -3.63 1.80
N ILE A 24 6.25 -2.88 1.45
CA ILE A 24 4.91 -3.01 2.02
C ILE A 24 3.95 -3.29 0.87
N PHE A 25 3.22 -4.38 0.97
CA PHE A 25 2.09 -4.69 0.10
C PHE A 25 0.82 -4.21 0.78
N PHE A 26 -0.08 -3.53 0.08
CA PHE A 26 -1.36 -3.12 0.66
C PHE A 26 -2.51 -3.22 -0.35
N GLU A 27 -3.73 -3.32 0.17
CA GLU A 27 -4.96 -3.26 -0.61
C GLU A 27 -5.98 -2.35 0.09
N LEU A 28 -6.49 -1.36 -0.64
CA LEU A 28 -7.55 -0.49 -0.16
C LEU A 28 -8.91 -1.10 -0.55
N LYS A 29 -9.88 -1.04 0.37
CA LYS A 29 -11.30 -1.15 0.02
C LYS A 29 -11.95 0.22 0.17
N GLN A 30 -12.88 0.48 -0.73
CA GLN A 30 -13.71 1.66 -0.69
C GLN A 30 -15.16 1.29 -0.54
N ILE A 31 -15.89 2.17 0.11
CA ILE A 31 -17.35 2.26 0.01
C ILE A 31 -17.71 3.48 -0.81
N THR A 32 -18.92 3.50 -1.33
CA THR A 32 -19.51 4.71 -1.91
C THR A 32 -20.48 5.30 -0.90
N GLN A 33 -20.24 6.53 -0.48
CA GLN A 33 -21.12 7.26 0.41
C GLN A 33 -21.46 8.60 -0.24
N ARG A 34 -22.75 8.89 -0.41
CA ARG A 34 -23.24 10.13 -1.05
C ARG A 34 -22.65 10.42 -2.44
N GLY A 35 -22.29 9.38 -3.19
CA GLY A 35 -21.71 9.48 -4.53
C GLY A 35 -20.18 9.63 -4.55
N GLU A 36 -19.54 9.69 -3.37
CA GLU A 36 -18.08 9.77 -3.25
C GLU A 36 -17.51 8.40 -2.86
N HIS A 37 -16.34 8.07 -3.41
CA HIS A 37 -15.60 6.89 -3.01
C HIS A 37 -14.73 7.22 -1.80
N ILE A 38 -14.94 6.50 -0.70
CA ILE A 38 -14.22 6.71 0.56
C ILE A 38 -13.50 5.41 0.89
N VAL A 39 -12.19 5.50 1.12
CA VAL A 39 -11.42 4.37 1.63
C VAL A 39 -11.87 4.10 3.06
N ASN A 40 -12.40 2.90 3.31
CA ASN A 40 -12.93 2.52 4.62
C ASN A 40 -12.22 1.33 5.24
N PHE A 41 -11.27 0.74 4.52
CA PHE A 41 -10.50 -0.39 4.99
C PHE A 41 -9.17 -0.48 4.24
N VAL A 42 -8.12 -0.82 4.95
CA VAL A 42 -6.85 -1.24 4.38
C VAL A 42 -6.28 -2.39 5.17
N VAL A 43 -5.69 -3.33 4.44
CA VAL A 43 -4.75 -4.29 4.97
C VAL A 43 -3.41 -4.05 4.29
N GLY A 44 -2.34 -4.12 5.08
CA GLY A 44 -0.99 -4.15 4.53
C GLY A 44 -0.11 -5.19 5.20
N LEU A 45 0.86 -5.68 4.44
CA LEU A 45 1.77 -6.74 4.79
C LEU A 45 3.20 -6.28 4.49
N TYR A 46 4.05 -6.39 5.49
CA TYR A 46 5.49 -6.22 5.33
C TYR A 46 6.12 -7.52 4.81
N LEU A 47 7.26 -7.40 4.14
CA LEU A 47 8.02 -8.56 3.64
C LEU A 47 8.48 -9.52 4.77
N ASN A 48 8.51 -9.07 6.02
CA ASN A 48 8.88 -9.86 7.20
C ASN A 48 7.67 -10.53 7.89
N ASP A 49 6.56 -10.67 7.17
CA ASP A 49 5.31 -11.29 7.62
C ASP A 49 4.56 -10.55 8.74
N ASN A 50 4.97 -9.32 9.10
CA ASN A 50 4.15 -8.44 9.94
C ASN A 50 3.02 -7.81 9.10
N ASP A 51 1.86 -7.57 9.69
CA ASP A 51 0.74 -6.89 9.04
C ASP A 51 0.25 -5.66 9.83
N PHE A 52 -0.58 -4.86 9.17
CA PHE A 52 -1.37 -3.81 9.79
C PHE A 52 -2.73 -3.74 9.11
N ILE A 53 -3.74 -3.36 9.88
CA ILE A 53 -5.12 -3.19 9.41
C ILE A 53 -5.63 -1.87 9.95
N PHE A 54 -6.27 -1.08 9.08
CA PHE A 54 -7.07 0.07 9.50
C PHE A 54 -8.47 -0.08 8.91
N GLU A 55 -9.48 0.29 9.70
CA GLU A 55 -10.90 0.23 9.32
C GLU A 55 -11.58 1.53 9.75
N GLY A 56 -12.58 1.96 8.98
CA GLY A 56 -13.34 3.19 9.22
C GLY A 56 -13.09 4.27 8.17
N CYS A 57 -13.93 5.30 8.13
CA CYS A 57 -13.86 6.35 7.09
C CYS A 57 -12.61 7.26 7.22
N ASP A 58 -11.86 7.15 8.30
CA ASP A 58 -10.56 7.78 8.55
C ASP A 58 -9.37 6.91 8.11
N THR A 59 -9.63 5.76 7.48
CA THR A 59 -8.59 4.83 7.00
C THR A 59 -7.57 5.50 6.08
N SER A 60 -8.00 6.40 5.18
CA SER A 60 -7.10 7.13 4.27
C SER A 60 -6.08 7.95 5.05
N ASP A 61 -6.52 8.61 6.12
CA ASP A 61 -5.68 9.39 7.03
C ASP A 61 -4.71 8.48 7.78
N HIS A 62 -5.21 7.38 8.33
CA HIS A 62 -4.38 6.42 9.06
C HIS A 62 -3.28 5.84 8.18
N ILE A 63 -3.59 5.35 6.98
CA ILE A 63 -2.55 4.77 6.12
C ILE A 63 -1.55 5.81 5.63
N CYS A 64 -2.00 6.99 5.22
CA CYS A 64 -1.08 8.00 4.70
C CYS A 64 -0.17 8.53 5.81
N ARG A 65 -0.72 8.82 7.00
CA ARG A 65 0.10 9.21 8.16
C ARG A 65 0.96 8.08 8.69
N TYR A 66 0.60 6.82 8.48
CA TYR A 66 1.42 5.68 8.87
C TYR A 66 2.57 5.45 7.88
N HIS A 67 2.35 5.63 6.57
CA HIS A 67 3.33 5.34 5.52
C HIS A 67 4.22 6.50 5.09
N LEU A 68 3.77 7.75 5.20
CA LEU A 68 4.54 8.92 4.75
C LEU A 68 5.62 9.45 5.73
N PRO A 69 5.60 9.20 7.05
CA PRO A 69 6.67 9.68 7.93
C PRO A 69 8.02 8.98 7.72
N LEU A 70 9.04 9.57 8.34
CA LEU A 70 10.44 9.09 8.39
C LEU A 70 10.61 7.59 8.69
N GLN A 71 9.68 6.96 9.43
CA GLN A 71 9.71 5.54 9.81
C GLN A 71 9.68 4.60 8.60
N HIS A 72 8.96 4.97 7.55
CA HIS A 72 8.89 4.22 6.29
C HIS A 72 9.68 4.89 5.15
N LYS A 73 10.58 5.83 5.49
CA LYS A 73 11.49 6.42 4.50
C LYS A 73 12.32 5.31 3.84
N ARG A 74 12.27 5.25 2.51
CA ARG A 74 12.89 4.22 1.63
C ARG A 74 12.15 2.88 1.59
N PHE A 75 10.94 2.78 2.14
CA PHE A 75 10.06 1.67 1.80
C PHE A 75 9.48 1.85 0.41
N MET A 76 9.29 0.75 -0.30
CA MET A 76 8.50 0.69 -1.52
C MET A 76 7.11 0.18 -1.18
N ALA A 77 6.10 1.03 -1.33
CA ALA A 77 4.71 0.66 -1.17
C ALA A 77 4.18 0.09 -2.50
N ILE A 78 3.52 -1.07 -2.45
CA ILE A 78 3.04 -1.81 -3.60
C ILE A 78 1.57 -2.14 -3.37
N ALA A 79 0.72 -1.78 -4.33
CA ALA A 79 -0.69 -2.16 -4.33
C ALA A 79 -1.06 -2.80 -5.67
N HIS A 80 -2.01 -3.75 -5.63
CA HIS A 80 -2.45 -4.45 -6.83
C HIS A 80 -3.03 -3.49 -7.89
N LYS A 81 -3.72 -2.42 -7.46
CA LYS A 81 -4.27 -1.39 -8.35
C LYS A 81 -3.60 -0.04 -8.11
N MET A 82 -2.27 -0.02 -7.91
CA MET A 82 -1.51 1.21 -7.69
C MET A 82 -1.70 2.25 -8.81
N LYS A 83 -1.65 1.85 -10.09
CA LYS A 83 -1.95 2.76 -11.22
C LYS A 83 -3.45 2.99 -11.43
N GLY A 84 -4.28 2.17 -10.79
CA GLY A 84 -5.72 2.21 -10.87
C GLY A 84 -6.28 3.04 -9.74
N ILE A 85 -7.10 2.44 -8.88
CA ILE A 85 -7.85 3.16 -7.86
C ILE A 85 -7.01 3.53 -6.63
N ASP A 86 -6.01 2.72 -6.28
CA ASP A 86 -5.31 2.86 -5.00
C ASP A 86 -4.36 4.08 -4.98
N GLY A 87 -3.60 4.28 -6.06
CA GLY A 87 -2.63 5.37 -6.16
C GLY A 87 -3.25 6.77 -6.12
N PRO A 88 -4.32 7.05 -6.90
CA PRO A 88 -5.03 8.33 -6.85
C PRO A 88 -5.52 8.70 -5.45
N PHE A 89 -5.97 7.75 -4.62
CA PHE A 89 -6.35 8.06 -3.24
C PHE A 89 -5.18 8.57 -2.40
N ILE A 90 -4.03 7.89 -2.48
CA ILE A 90 -2.83 8.30 -1.76
C ILE A 90 -2.31 9.64 -2.30
N LEU A 91 -2.30 9.84 -3.62
CA LEU A 91 -1.87 11.08 -4.24
C LEU A 91 -2.78 12.26 -3.87
N LEU A 92 -4.11 12.07 -3.89
CA LEU A 92 -5.07 13.10 -3.51
C LEU A 92 -4.83 13.52 -2.06
N TRP A 93 -4.69 12.56 -1.15
CA TRP A 93 -4.39 12.83 0.25
C TRP A 93 -3.12 13.68 0.42
N MET A 94 -2.05 13.34 -0.32
CA MET A 94 -0.76 14.06 -0.30
C MET A 94 -0.83 15.47 -0.88
N LEU A 95 -1.82 15.78 -1.73
CA LEU A 95 -2.02 17.12 -2.27
C LEU A 95 -2.82 18.01 -1.31
N GLU A 96 -3.63 17.41 -0.46
CA GLU A 96 -4.50 18.09 0.49
C GLU A 96 -3.87 18.34 1.87
N HIS A 97 -2.73 17.68 2.16
CA HIS A 97 -2.05 17.69 3.48
C HIS A 97 -0.54 17.86 3.35
#